data_AF-A0A951VIU1-F1
#
_entry.id   AF-A0A951VIU1-F1
#
_cell.length_a   1.000
_cell.length_b   1.000
_cell.length_c   1.000
_cell.angle_alpha   90.00
_cell.angle_beta   90.00
_cell.angle_gamma   90.00
#
_symmetry.space_group_name_H-M   'P 1'
#
loop_
_entity.id
_entity.type
_entity.pdbx_description
1 polymer ?
#
loop_
_entity_poly.entity_id
_entity_poly.type
_entity_poly.pdbx_seq_one_letter_code
_entity_poly.pdbx_strand_id
1 'polypeptide(L)'
;MDKGTALFALSMHIVGMVVMRLLSGSVLRKVPETKLLWACLVMLFMGVVLMQVGTSPTVIIMGLILSGAGLAEGFPLMLGFTGKHFAHLSGTAFSFVFVIALAGNMLINYLMGIIVDRFGVAHLTTVAYVEIACMAFLFILIIQKLKDR
;
A
#
# COMPACT_ATOMS: atom_id res chain seq x y z
N MET A 1 -10.01 19.06 -13.06
CA MET A 1 -10.77 18.45 -11.94
C MET A 1 -11.02 19.55 -10.92
N ASP A 2 -12.25 19.77 -10.48
CA ASP A 2 -12.53 20.76 -9.45
C ASP A 2 -11.97 20.31 -8.08
N LYS A 3 -11.62 21.25 -7.19
CA LYS A 3 -11.04 20.95 -5.87
C LYS A 3 -11.96 20.04 -5.05
N GLY A 4 -13.27 20.21 -5.15
CA GLY A 4 -14.25 19.37 -4.45
C GLY A 4 -14.21 17.92 -4.94
N THR A 5 -14.08 17.70 -6.26
CA THR A 5 -13.98 16.35 -6.84
C THR A 5 -12.69 15.64 -6.45
N ALA A 6 -11.57 16.37 -6.32
CA ALA A 6 -10.30 15.80 -5.87
C ALA A 6 -10.36 15.34 -4.41
N LEU A 7 -10.93 16.16 -3.53
CA LEU A 7 -11.15 15.79 -2.12
C LEU A 7 -12.13 14.61 -2.00
N PHE A 8 -13.20 14.61 -2.79
CA PHE A 8 -14.13 13.48 -2.84
C PHE A 8 -13.44 12.19 -3.29
N ALA A 9 -12.61 12.25 -4.34
CA ALA A 9 -11.84 11.10 -4.81
C ALA A 9 -10.91 10.56 -3.70
N LEU A 10 -10.22 11.45 -2.98
CA LEU A 10 -9.36 11.06 -1.85
C LEU A 10 -10.15 10.37 -0.73
N SER A 11 -11.35 10.86 -0.41
CA SER A 11 -12.23 10.19 0.55
C SER A 11 -12.62 8.80 0.06
N MET A 12 -12.91 8.64 -1.23
CA MET A 12 -13.22 7.32 -1.83
C MET A 12 -12.02 6.35 -1.75
N HIS A 13 -10.79 6.83 -1.85
CA HIS A 13 -9.60 6.01 -1.61
C HIS A 13 -9.56 5.46 -0.17
N ILE A 14 -9.85 6.31 0.82
CA ILE A 14 -9.94 5.89 2.22
C ILE A 14 -11.07 4.88 2.41
N VAL A 15 -12.23 5.10 1.78
CA VAL A 15 -13.35 4.14 1.80
C VAL A 15 -12.92 2.78 1.23
N GLY A 16 -12.22 2.76 0.10
CA GLY A 16 -11.66 1.52 -0.48
C GLY A 16 -10.75 0.78 0.49
N MET A 17 -9.89 1.52 1.19
CA MET A 17 -9.00 0.98 2.22
C MET A 17 -9.77 0.36 3.40
N VAL A 18 -10.80 1.05 3.90
CA VAL A 18 -11.64 0.57 5.01
C VAL A 18 -12.41 -0.68 4.60
N VAL A 19 -13.04 -0.68 3.42
CA VAL A 19 -13.80 -1.83 2.92
C VAL A 19 -12.89 -3.05 2.78
N MET A 20 -11.71 -2.90 2.19
CA MET A 20 -10.78 -4.01 2.04
C MET A 20 -10.30 -4.55 3.40
N ARG A 21 -10.07 -3.69 4.38
CA ARG A 21 -9.76 -4.08 5.76
C ARG A 21 -10.87 -4.87 6.44
N LEU A 22 -12.12 -4.47 6.25
CA LEU A 22 -13.26 -5.20 6.79
C LEU A 22 -13.39 -6.57 6.10
N LEU A 23 -13.21 -6.62 4.79
CA LEU A 23 -13.24 -7.86 4.01
C LEU A 23 -12.10 -8.80 4.39
N SER A 24 -10.89 -8.29 4.61
CA SER A 24 -9.73 -9.10 5.01
C SER A 24 -9.88 -9.69 6.40
N GLY A 25 -10.32 -8.89 7.37
CA GLY A 25 -10.53 -9.30 8.75
C GLY A 25 -11.71 -10.27 8.94
N SER A 26 -12.69 -10.24 8.03
CA SER A 26 -13.90 -11.09 8.11
C SER A 26 -13.88 -12.25 7.13
N VAL A 27 -14.02 -11.97 5.83
CA VAL A 27 -14.24 -12.96 4.77
C VAL A 27 -12.93 -13.62 4.32
N LEU A 28 -11.86 -12.84 4.15
CA LEU A 28 -10.58 -13.35 3.65
C LEU A 28 -9.67 -13.88 4.77
N ARG A 29 -10.16 -13.96 6.01
CA ARG A 29 -9.40 -14.49 7.16
C ARG A 29 -8.90 -15.92 6.94
N LYS A 30 -9.58 -16.70 6.09
CA LYS A 30 -9.19 -18.08 5.74
C LYS A 30 -8.17 -18.16 4.60
N VAL A 31 -7.93 -17.06 3.90
CA VAL A 31 -6.96 -16.99 2.78
C VAL A 31 -5.56 -16.86 3.38
N PRO A 32 -4.55 -17.59 2.85
CA PRO A 32 -3.18 -17.45 3.33
C PRO A 32 -2.66 -16.03 3.10
N GLU A 33 -1.97 -15.49 4.11
CA GLU A 33 -1.44 -14.12 4.16
C GLU A 33 -0.62 -13.76 2.90
N THR A 34 0.12 -14.74 2.36
CA THR A 34 0.93 -14.58 1.15
C THR A 34 0.08 -14.30 -0.11
N LYS A 35 -1.05 -15.01 -0.28
CA LYS A 35 -1.94 -14.79 -1.43
C LYS A 35 -2.67 -13.45 -1.30
N LEU A 36 -3.03 -13.08 -0.07
CA LEU A 36 -3.69 -11.82 0.20
C LEU A 36 -2.79 -10.62 -0.12
N LEU A 37 -1.50 -10.67 0.26
CA LEU A 37 -0.52 -9.63 -0.09
C LEU A 37 -0.28 -9.54 -1.61
N TRP A 38 -0.19 -10.67 -2.32
CA TRP A 38 -0.10 -10.66 -3.79
C TRP A 38 -1.34 -10.02 -4.42
N ALA A 39 -2.54 -10.36 -3.96
CA ALA A 39 -3.77 -9.75 -4.45
C ALA A 39 -3.78 -8.23 -4.20
N CYS A 40 -3.32 -7.80 -3.03
CA CYS A 40 -3.20 -6.39 -2.66
C CYS A 40 -2.22 -5.63 -3.56
N LEU A 41 -1.05 -6.20 -3.85
CA LEU A 41 -0.07 -5.62 -4.78
C LEU A 41 -0.62 -5.50 -6.21
N VAL A 42 -1.35 -6.53 -6.69
CA VAL A 42 -1.99 -6.48 -8.01
C VAL A 42 -3.08 -5.42 -8.06
N MET A 43 -3.93 -5.33 -7.02
CA MET A 43 -4.95 -4.28 -6.93
C MET A 43 -4.32 -2.88 -6.90
N LEU A 44 -3.25 -2.69 -6.14
CA LEU A 44 -2.51 -1.43 -6.08
C LEU A 44 -1.96 -1.05 -7.46
N PHE A 45 -1.28 -1.97 -8.14
CA PHE A 45 -0.76 -1.75 -9.50
C PHE A 45 -1.87 -1.38 -10.49
N MET A 46 -2.96 -2.16 -10.50
CA MET A 46 -4.12 -1.88 -11.36
C MET A 46 -4.75 -0.53 -11.05
N GLY A 47 -4.81 -0.14 -9.77
CA GLY A 47 -5.32 1.17 -9.34
C GLY A 47 -4.49 2.32 -9.90
N VAL A 48 -3.16 2.24 -9.80
CA VAL A 48 -2.25 3.26 -10.36
C VAL A 48 -2.33 3.32 -11.89
N VAL A 49 -2.41 2.18 -12.57
CA VAL A 49 -2.60 2.13 -14.03
C VAL A 49 -3.92 2.82 -14.43
N LEU A 50 -5.03 2.51 -13.74
CA LEU A 50 -6.33 3.15 -14.00
C LEU A 50 -6.29 4.67 -13.79
N MET A 51 -5.56 5.14 -12.78
CA MET A 51 -5.36 6.58 -12.58
C MET A 51 -4.55 7.23 -13.69
N GLN A 52 -3.60 6.51 -14.30
CA GLN A 52 -2.74 7.03 -15.37
C GLN A 52 -3.45 7.06 -16.73
N VAL A 53 -4.20 6.01 -17.07
CA VAL A 53 -4.93 5.91 -18.36
C VAL A 53 -6.33 6.54 -18.31
N GLY A 54 -6.83 6.82 -17.11
CA GLY A 54 -8.17 7.33 -16.88
C GLY A 54 -8.35 8.73 -17.45
N THR A 55 -9.06 8.84 -18.57
CA THR A 55 -9.46 10.12 -19.18
C THR A 55 -10.72 10.71 -18.54
N SER A 56 -11.51 9.87 -17.85
CA SER A 56 -12.75 10.26 -17.17
C SER A 56 -12.57 10.31 -15.65
N PRO A 57 -13.17 11.31 -14.95
CA PRO A 57 -13.13 11.41 -13.49
C PRO A 57 -13.58 10.14 -12.76
N THR A 58 -14.57 9.43 -13.31
CA THR A 58 -15.07 8.17 -12.74
C THR A 58 -14.00 7.08 -12.76
N VAL A 59 -13.22 6.98 -13.84
CA VAL A 59 -12.15 5.99 -13.96
C VAL A 59 -11.02 6.28 -12.96
N ILE A 60 -10.69 7.56 -12.77
CA ILE A 60 -9.69 8.00 -11.79
C ILE A 60 -10.16 7.67 -10.36
N ILE A 61 -11.43 7.93 -10.02
CA ILE A 61 -12.00 7.60 -8.72
C ILE A 61 -11.97 6.08 -8.48
N MET A 62 -12.33 5.27 -9.48
CA MET A 62 -12.24 3.81 -9.38
C MET A 62 -10.80 3.33 -9.17
N GLY A 63 -9.84 3.94 -9.87
CA GLY A 63 -8.41 3.70 -9.66
C GLY A 63 -7.97 4.05 -8.23
N LEU A 64 -8.46 5.16 -7.67
CA LEU A 64 -8.19 5.57 -6.28
C LEU A 64 -8.77 4.59 -5.25
N ILE A 65 -10.00 4.12 -5.47
CA ILE A 65 -10.64 3.12 -4.60
C ILE A 65 -9.82 1.83 -4.61
N LEU A 66 -9.42 1.39 -5.81
CA LEU A 66 -8.67 0.15 -5.99
C LEU A 66 -7.26 0.25 -5.39
N SER A 67 -6.59 1.39 -5.53
CA SER A 67 -5.29 1.62 -4.90
C SER A 67 -5.40 1.66 -3.37
N GLY A 68 -6.48 2.26 -2.82
CA GLY A 68 -6.75 2.27 -1.39
C GLY A 68 -7.00 0.87 -0.84
N ALA A 69 -7.77 0.06 -1.56
CA ALA A 69 -7.96 -1.36 -1.25
C ALA A 69 -6.61 -2.12 -1.28
N GLY A 70 -5.78 -1.91 -2.30
CA GLY A 70 -4.47 -2.55 -2.40
C GLY A 70 -3.50 -2.20 -1.26
N LEU A 71 -3.59 -1.00 -0.68
CA LEU A 71 -2.73 -0.58 0.44
C LEU A 71 -3.23 -1.05 1.82
N ALA A 72 -4.46 -1.57 1.90
CA ALA A 72 -5.15 -1.84 3.16
C ALA A 72 -4.40 -2.83 4.10
N GLU A 73 -3.78 -3.85 3.50
CA GLU A 73 -3.23 -5.01 4.20
C GLU A 73 -1.72 -5.01 4.40
N GLY A 74 -0.98 -4.14 3.70
CA GLY A 74 0.48 -4.13 3.78
C GLY A 74 0.99 -3.98 5.22
N PHE A 75 0.51 -2.96 5.93
CA PHE A 75 0.92 -2.70 7.31
C PHE A 75 0.36 -3.71 8.33
N PRO A 76 -0.96 -4.02 8.37
CA PRO A 76 -1.52 -4.97 9.33
C PRO A 76 -0.96 -6.39 9.20
N LEU A 77 -0.77 -6.90 7.98
CA LEU A 77 -0.25 -8.25 7.79
C LEU A 77 1.21 -8.37 8.24
N MET A 78 2.04 -7.35 7.96
CA MET A 78 3.44 -7.33 8.41
C MET A 78 3.56 -7.28 9.94
N LEU A 79 2.68 -6.53 10.62
CA LEU A 79 2.57 -6.60 12.07
C LEU A 79 2.06 -7.96 12.55
N GLY A 80 1.09 -8.57 11.86
CA GLY A 80 0.62 -9.93 12.15
C GLY A 80 1.75 -10.96 12.10
N PHE A 81 2.60 -10.91 11.08
CA PHE A 81 3.80 -11.75 10.96
C PHE A 81 4.77 -11.52 12.12
N THR A 82 5.07 -10.26 12.42
CA THR A 82 6.00 -9.88 13.49
C THR A 82 5.50 -10.39 14.85
N GLY A 83 4.20 -10.24 15.13
CA GLY A 83 3.58 -10.68 16.37
C GLY A 83 3.60 -12.19 16.55
N LYS A 84 3.40 -12.95 15.46
CA LYS A 84 3.50 -14.42 15.47
C LYS A 84 4.94 -14.91 15.70
N HIS A 85 5.92 -14.28 15.06
CA HIS A 85 7.31 -14.74 15.11
C HIS A 85 8.05 -14.29 16.39
N PHE A 86 7.68 -13.12 16.93
CA PHE A 86 8.31 -12.53 18.12
C PHE A 86 7.31 -12.41 19.28
N ALA A 87 6.48 -13.42 19.52
CA ALA A 87 5.43 -13.38 20.54
C ALA A 87 5.95 -13.01 21.94
N HIS A 88 7.12 -13.54 22.33
CA HIS A 88 7.75 -13.28 23.63
C HIS A 88 8.35 -11.86 23.76
N LEU A 89 8.61 -11.17 22.66
CA LEU A 89 9.24 -9.84 22.61
C LEU A 89 8.41 -8.85 21.79
N SER A 90 7.08 -9.06 21.76
CA SER A 90 6.17 -8.38 20.84
C SER A 90 6.23 -6.85 20.97
N GLY A 91 6.32 -6.32 22.18
CA GLY A 91 6.44 -4.87 22.42
C GLY A 91 7.69 -4.26 21.78
N THR A 92 8.86 -4.90 21.94
CA THR A 92 10.12 -4.44 21.34
C THR A 92 10.11 -4.62 19.83
N ALA A 93 9.66 -5.78 19.33
CA ALA A 93 9.59 -6.08 17.90
C ALA A 93 8.67 -5.11 17.16
N PHE A 94 7.48 -4.84 17.70
CA PHE A 94 6.57 -3.84 17.13
C PHE A 94 7.18 -2.44 17.15
N SER A 95 7.83 -2.03 18.24
CA SER A 95 8.48 -0.71 18.32
C SER A 95 9.51 -0.53 17.20
N PHE A 96 10.37 -1.53 16.96
CA PHE A 96 11.33 -1.47 15.86
C PHE A 96 10.66 -1.38 14.49
N VAL A 97 9.62 -2.17 14.24
CA VAL A 97 8.87 -2.13 12.99
C VAL A 97 8.20 -0.76 12.78
N PHE A 98 7.60 -0.18 13.82
CA PHE A 98 7.00 1.16 13.76
C PHE A 98 8.04 2.24 13.45
N VAL A 99 9.21 2.21 14.10
CA VAL A 99 10.29 3.17 13.82
C VAL A 99 10.70 3.10 12.36
N ILE A 100 10.92 1.90 11.83
CA ILE A 100 11.30 1.71 10.42
C ILE A 100 10.19 2.19 9.48
N ALA A 101 8.93 1.83 9.75
CA ALA A 101 7.80 2.20 8.92
C ALA A 101 7.59 3.73 8.88
N LEU A 102 7.66 4.40 10.03
CA LEU A 102 7.49 5.84 10.14
C LEU A 102 8.66 6.61 9.53
N ALA A 103 9.89 6.16 9.78
CA ALA A 103 11.08 6.75 9.17
C ALA A 103 11.03 6.61 7.64
N GLY A 104 10.65 5.44 7.13
CA GLY A 104 10.46 5.19 5.71
C GLY A 104 9.38 6.09 5.10
N ASN A 105 8.20 6.17 5.72
CA ASN A 105 7.12 7.06 5.26
C ASN A 105 7.57 8.53 5.22
N MET A 106 8.27 9.00 6.25
CA MET A 106 8.77 10.38 6.28
C MET A 106 9.81 10.63 5.20
N LEU A 107 10.73 9.69 4.99
CA LEU A 107 11.77 9.77 3.96
C LEU A 107 11.16 9.82 2.55
N ILE A 108 10.25 8.91 2.22
CA ILE A 108 9.61 8.86 0.89
C ILE A 108 8.79 10.13 0.64
N ASN A 109 8.01 10.60 1.61
CA ASN A 109 7.24 11.84 1.45
C ASN A 109 8.14 13.07 1.28
N TYR A 110 9.27 13.15 2.01
CA TYR A 110 10.24 14.23 1.85
C TYR A 110 10.90 14.22 0.46
N LEU A 111 11.36 13.04 0.01
CA LEU A 111 11.94 12.87 -1.33
C LEU A 111 10.91 13.22 -2.41
N MET A 112 9.65 12.82 -2.22
CA MET A 112 8.57 13.19 -3.14
C MET A 112 8.38 14.71 -3.22
N GLY A 113 8.46 15.41 -2.09
CA GLY A 113 8.43 16.88 -2.06
C GLY A 113 9.53 17.52 -2.91
N ILE A 114 10.76 17.02 -2.80
CA ILE A 114 11.89 17.50 -3.63
C ILE A 114 11.66 17.18 -5.12
N ILE A 115 11.14 15.99 -5.43
CA ILE A 115 10.89 15.57 -6.81
C ILE A 115 9.80 16.45 -7.44
N VAL A 116 8.71 16.75 -6.72
CA VAL A 116 7.65 17.64 -7.22
C VAL A 116 8.18 19.04 -7.46
N ASP A 117 8.99 19.57 -6.55
CA ASP A 117 9.58 20.91 -6.66
C ASP A 117 10.50 21.05 -7.89
N ARG A 118 11.30 20.01 -8.19
CA ARG A 118 12.28 20.06 -9.28
C ARG A 118 11.79 19.54 -10.64
N PHE A 119 10.95 18.51 -10.64
CA PHE A 119 10.55 17.74 -11.83
C PHE A 119 9.04 17.77 -12.10
N GLY A 120 8.26 18.44 -11.24
CA GLY A 120 6.82 18.57 -11.37
C GLY A 120 6.01 17.35 -10.94
N VAL A 121 4.70 17.56 -10.82
CA VAL A 121 3.72 16.62 -10.25
C VAL A 121 3.57 15.33 -11.08
N ALA A 122 3.91 15.34 -12.37
CA ALA A 122 3.77 14.19 -13.26
C ALA A 122 4.60 12.97 -12.80
N HIS A 123 5.72 13.20 -12.11
CA HIS A 123 6.61 12.15 -11.61
C HIS A 123 6.05 11.36 -10.41
N LEU A 124 4.94 11.80 -9.81
CA LEU A 124 4.25 11.06 -8.73
C LEU A 124 3.92 9.63 -9.14
N THR A 125 3.40 9.44 -10.36
CA THR A 125 3.03 8.11 -10.85
C THR A 125 4.24 7.22 -11.06
N THR A 126 5.35 7.78 -11.56
CA THR A 126 6.62 7.06 -11.71
C THR A 126 7.17 6.60 -10.36
N VAL A 127 7.16 7.47 -9.35
CA VAL A 127 7.60 7.13 -7.99
C VAL A 127 6.71 6.01 -7.41
N ALA A 128 5.40 6.08 -7.61
CA ALA A 128 4.48 5.04 -7.17
C ALA A 128 4.79 3.68 -7.83
N TYR A 129 5.11 3.64 -9.13
CA TYR A 129 5.52 2.39 -9.79
C TYR A 129 6.82 1.82 -9.23
N VAL A 130 7.80 2.68 -8.95
CA VAL A 130 9.06 2.28 -8.32
C VAL A 130 8.81 1.72 -6.91
N GLU A 131 7.94 2.36 -6.14
CA GLU A 131 7.57 1.89 -4.80
C GLU A 131 6.88 0.52 -4.84
N ILE A 132 5.92 0.33 -5.75
CA ILE A 132 5.24 -0.95 -5.96
C ILE A 132 6.25 -2.04 -6.36
N ALA A 133 7.19 -1.72 -7.26
CA ALA A 133 8.24 -2.65 -7.65
C ALA A 133 9.15 -3.03 -6.46
N CYS A 134 9.56 -2.05 -5.66
CA CYS A 134 10.32 -2.27 -4.42
C CYS A 134 9.55 -3.14 -3.43
N MET A 135 8.26 -2.85 -3.19
CA MET A 135 7.41 -3.65 -2.31
C MET A 135 7.27 -5.10 -2.82
N ALA A 136 7.04 -5.30 -4.12
CA ALA A 136 6.96 -6.62 -4.72
C ALA A 136 8.28 -7.40 -4.59
N PHE A 137 9.41 -6.73 -4.83
CA PHE A 137 10.74 -7.33 -4.67
C PHE A 137 11.02 -7.75 -3.24
N LEU A 138 10.80 -6.85 -2.26
CA LEU A 138 10.95 -7.17 -0.84
C LEU A 138 10.04 -8.31 -0.42
N PHE A 139 8.80 -8.32 -0.91
CA PHE A 139 7.85 -9.37 -0.61
C PHE A 139 8.29 -10.74 -1.15
N ILE A 140 8.84 -10.79 -2.37
CA ILE A 140 9.43 -12.02 -2.93
C ILE A 140 10.59 -12.51 -2.05
N LEU A 141 11.50 -11.61 -1.64
CA LEU A 141 12.63 -11.97 -0.77
C LEU A 141 12.16 -12.53 0.58
N ILE A 142 11.13 -11.92 1.17
CA ILE A 142 10.53 -12.38 2.44
C ILE A 142 9.97 -13.79 2.27
N ILE A 143 9.18 -14.05 1.22
CA ILE A 143 8.62 -15.39 0.95
C ILE A 143 9.73 -16.43 0.75
N GLN A 144 10.75 -16.10 -0.04
CA GLN A 144 11.87 -17.01 -0.27
C GLN A 144 12.57 -17.38 1.04
N LYS A 145 12.90 -16.37 1.87
CA LYS A 145 13.49 -16.58 3.19
C LYS A 145 12.61 -17.36 4.16
N LEU A 146 11.29 -17.24 4.05
CA LEU A 146 10.33 -18.01 4.85
C LEU A 146 10.18 -19.46 4.37
N LYS A 147 10.47 -19.76 3.10
CA LYS A 147 10.44 -21.11 2.54
C LYS A 147 11.73 -21.90 2.81
N ASP A 148 12.85 -21.20 2.97
CA ASP A 148 14.17 -21.79 3.26
C ASP A 148 14.40 -22.08 4.77
N ARG A 149 13.41 -21.82 5.62
CA ARG A 149 13.42 -22.15 7.07
C ARG A 149 12.37 -23.22 7.37
#